data_AF-A0A1Q5G3U1-F1
#
_entry.id   AF-A0A1Q5G3U1-F1
#
_cell.length_a   1.000
_cell.length_b   1.000
_cell.length_c   1.000
_cell.angle_alpha   90.00
_cell.angle_beta   90.00
_cell.angle_gamma   90.00
#
_symmetry.space_group_name_H-M   'P 1'
#
loop_
_entity.id
_entity.type
_entity.pdbx_description
1 polymer ?
#
loop_
_entity_poly.entity_id
_entity_poly.type
_entity_poly.pdbx_seq_one_letter_code
_entity_poly.pdbx_strand_id
1 'polypeptide(L)'
;MDDYPLLNLFLTMLYLFLWVMWFFLLFKVVTDLFRDHSLNGWAKAGWLVLVILLPYVGVLIYLIVRGRSMHERDEKLAKDSEAAFRDYVRRAAGTEGGSGGSGHVNDLAKLAELKDKGAINAEEYEQAKAKLLA
;
A
#
# COMPACT_ATOMS: atom_id res chain seq x y z
N MET A 1 -9.41 22.88 56.43
CA MET A 1 -9.12 21.78 55.49
C MET A 1 -10.37 21.69 54.66
N ASP A 2 -10.38 22.36 53.52
CA ASP A 2 -11.61 22.76 52.87
C ASP A 2 -12.33 21.55 52.25
N ASP A 3 -13.49 21.22 52.79
CA ASP A 3 -14.36 20.18 52.27
C ASP A 3 -15.00 20.69 50.97
N TYR A 4 -14.42 20.31 49.84
CA TYR A 4 -15.02 20.52 48.50
C TYR A 4 -15.66 19.22 47.99
N PRO A 5 -16.83 18.81 48.53
CA PRO A 5 -17.44 17.52 48.20
C PRO A 5 -17.81 17.39 46.72
N LEU A 6 -18.19 18.49 46.06
CA LEU A 6 -18.50 18.51 44.63
C LEU A 6 -17.26 18.27 43.77
N LEU A 7 -16.13 18.92 44.10
CA LEU A 7 -14.86 18.73 43.40
C LEU A 7 -14.34 17.31 43.64
N ASN A 8 -14.46 16.80 44.85
CA ASN A 8 -14.04 15.44 45.19
C ASN A 8 -14.90 14.40 44.46
N LEU A 9 -16.22 14.59 44.38
CA LEU A 9 -17.13 13.73 43.60
C LEU A 9 -16.82 13.78 42.10
N PHE A 10 -16.59 14.98 41.56
CA PHE A 10 -16.20 15.17 40.16
C PHE A 10 -14.87 14.47 39.86
N LEU A 11 -13.84 14.67 40.68
CA LEU A 11 -12.57 13.99 40.52
C LEU A 11 -12.71 12.47 40.66
N THR A 12 -13.55 11.98 41.57
CA THR A 12 -13.79 10.53 41.73
C THR A 12 -14.47 9.94 40.50
N MET A 13 -15.48 10.63 39.93
CA MET A 13 -16.11 10.24 38.66
C MET A 13 -15.11 10.31 37.49
N LEU A 14 -14.25 11.33 37.44
CA LEU A 14 -13.20 11.47 36.44
C LEU A 14 -12.17 10.34 36.54
N TYR A 15 -11.70 10.03 37.75
CA TYR A 15 -10.80 8.91 38.00
C TYR A 15 -11.45 7.58 37.59
N LEU A 16 -12.72 7.36 37.96
CA LEU A 16 -13.47 6.17 37.54
C LEU A 16 -13.60 6.09 36.02
N PHE A 17 -13.93 7.20 35.35
CA PHE A 17 -14.02 7.28 33.89
C PHE A 17 -12.67 6.97 33.22
N LEU A 18 -11.58 7.57 33.71
CA LEU A 18 -10.22 7.29 33.22
C LEU A 18 -9.83 5.83 33.46
N TRP A 19 -10.25 5.24 34.57
CA TRP A 19 -10.01 3.84 34.91
C TRP A 19 -10.78 2.90 33.97
N VAL A 20 -12.06 3.18 33.69
CA VAL A 20 -12.86 2.42 32.72
C VAL A 20 -12.31 2.59 31.30
N MET A 21 -11.95 3.82 30.90
CA MET A 21 -11.31 4.10 29.61
C MET A 21 -9.98 3.37 29.48
N TRP A 22 -9.21 3.28 30.57
CA TRP A 22 -7.95 2.52 30.61
C TRP A 22 -8.18 1.05 30.27
N PHE A 23 -9.16 0.39 30.90
CA PHE A 23 -9.50 -0.99 30.56
C PHE A 23 -10.03 -1.13 29.14
N PHE A 24 -10.83 -0.18 28.67
CA PHE A 24 -11.33 -0.20 27.30
C PHE A 24 -10.18 -0.15 26.27
N LEU A 25 -9.18 0.72 26.50
CA LEU A 25 -7.97 0.78 25.68
C LEU A 25 -7.16 -0.51 25.75
N LEU A 26 -7.03 -1.10 26.94
CA LEU A 26 -6.38 -2.39 27.14
C LEU A 26 -7.06 -3.47 26.28
N PHE A 27 -8.38 -3.62 26.39
CA PHE A 27 -9.13 -4.60 25.59
C PHE A 27 -9.03 -4.32 24.09
N LYS A 28 -9.07 -3.05 23.67
CA LYS A 28 -8.92 -2.64 22.27
C LYS A 28 -7.55 -3.02 21.71
N VAL A 29 -6.47 -2.77 22.46
CA VAL A 29 -5.10 -3.12 22.04
C VAL A 29 -4.95 -4.64 21.97
N VAL A 30 -5.50 -5.37 22.94
CA VAL A 30 -5.50 -6.83 22.93
C VAL A 30 -6.27 -7.38 21.71
N THR A 31 -7.48 -6.89 21.43
CA THR A 31 -8.26 -7.32 20.25
C THR A 31 -7.57 -6.96 18.94
N ASP A 32 -6.97 -5.77 18.86
CA ASP A 32 -6.21 -5.35 17.68
C ASP A 32 -4.98 -6.25 17.43
N LEU A 33 -4.28 -6.66 18.50
CA LEU A 33 -3.20 -7.63 18.42
C LEU A 33 -3.69 -9.01 17.96
N PHE A 34 -4.83 -9.47 18.46
CA PHE A 34 -5.42 -10.73 18.01
C PHE A 34 -5.83 -10.68 16.54
N ARG A 35 -6.32 -9.52 16.07
CA ARG A 35 -6.76 -9.29 14.69
C ARG A 35 -5.61 -9.24 13.69
N ASP A 36 -4.37 -9.07 14.15
CA ASP A 36 -3.20 -9.26 13.31
C ASP A 36 -2.84 -10.75 13.24
N HIS A 37 -3.13 -11.37 12.09
CA HIS A 37 -2.92 -12.81 11.86
C HIS A 37 -1.49 -13.12 11.43
N SER A 38 -0.65 -12.10 11.22
CA SER A 38 0.74 -12.25 10.80
C SER A 38 1.69 -12.57 11.96
N LEU A 39 1.25 -12.41 13.21
CA LEU A 39 2.08 -12.55 14.41
C LEU A 39 1.97 -13.93 15.07
N ASN A 40 3.13 -14.50 15.39
CA ASN A 40 3.32 -15.82 15.99
C ASN A 40 2.60 -15.93 17.36
N GLY A 41 1.87 -17.03 17.60
CA GLY A 41 0.94 -17.17 18.74
C GLY A 41 1.58 -17.02 20.13
N TRP A 42 2.86 -17.38 20.27
CA TRP A 42 3.63 -17.19 21.50
C TRP A 42 3.88 -15.72 21.85
N ALA A 43 4.05 -14.85 20.85
CA ALA A 43 4.19 -13.43 21.06
C ALA A 43 2.89 -12.82 21.61
N LYS A 44 1.73 -13.30 21.15
CA LYS A 44 0.41 -12.86 21.66
C LYS A 44 0.23 -13.22 23.14
N ALA A 45 0.58 -14.44 23.53
CA ALA A 45 0.47 -14.90 24.92
C ALA A 45 1.38 -14.09 25.87
N GLY A 46 2.64 -13.86 25.49
CA GLY A 46 3.56 -13.00 26.26
C GLY A 46 3.06 -11.56 26.38
N TRP A 47 2.45 -11.01 25.31
CA TRP A 47 1.89 -9.67 25.33
C TRP A 47 0.72 -9.51 26.29
N LEU A 48 -0.15 -10.52 26.32
CA LEU A 48 -1.31 -10.54 27.18
C LEU A 48 -0.92 -10.55 28.66
N VAL A 49 0.09 -11.36 29.03
CA VAL A 49 0.63 -11.41 30.40
C VAL A 49 1.27 -10.08 30.82
N LEU A 50 2.06 -9.47 29.93
CA LEU A 50 2.77 -8.22 30.21
C LEU A 50 1.80 -7.04 30.37
N VAL A 51 0.77 -6.97 29.51
CA VAL A 51 -0.28 -5.95 29.57
C VAL A 51 -1.14 -6.08 30.84
N ILE A 52 -1.39 -7.30 31.31
CA ILE A 52 -2.13 -7.55 32.56
C ILE A 52 -1.28 -7.16 33.79
N LEU A 53 0.00 -7.49 33.81
CA LEU A 53 0.86 -7.26 34.98
C LEU A 53 1.40 -5.83 35.07
N LEU A 54 1.72 -5.20 33.94
CA LEU A 54 2.41 -3.91 33.88
C LEU A 54 1.80 -3.02 32.79
N PRO A 55 0.73 -2.28 33.12
CA PRO A 55 -0.07 -1.56 32.14
C PRO A 55 0.73 -0.49 31.38
N TYR A 56 1.65 0.20 32.07
CA TYR A 56 2.53 1.21 31.47
C TYR A 56 3.65 0.61 30.61
N VAL A 57 4.21 -0.54 31.02
CA VAL A 57 5.30 -1.21 30.28
C VAL A 57 4.75 -1.85 29.01
N GLY A 58 3.52 -2.38 29.06
CA GLY A 58 2.82 -2.91 27.90
C GLY A 58 2.65 -1.87 26.78
N VAL A 59 2.30 -0.63 27.11
CA VAL A 59 2.18 0.45 26.11
C VAL A 59 3.55 0.82 25.50
N LEU A 60 4.59 0.96 26.33
CA LEU A 60 5.93 1.33 25.86
C LEU A 60 6.51 0.31 24.88
N ILE A 61 6.45 -0.97 25.22
CA ILE A 61 6.96 -2.01 24.32
C ILE A 61 6.04 -2.20 23.11
N TYR A 62 4.72 -1.99 23.23
CA TYR A 62 3.82 -2.01 22.07
C TYR A 62 4.25 -0.96 21.04
N LEU A 63 4.62 0.25 21.46
CA LEU A 63 5.17 1.27 20.56
C LEU A 63 6.49 0.83 19.92
N ILE A 64 7.38 0.15 20.65
CA ILE A 64 8.66 -0.35 20.12
C ILE A 64 8.44 -1.45 19.06
N VAL A 65 7.51 -2.37 19.32
CA VAL A 65 7.21 -3.50 18.41
C VAL A 65 6.38 -3.03 17.22
N ARG A 66 5.34 -2.22 17.45
CA ARG A 66 4.40 -1.75 16.42
C ARG A 66 4.96 -0.61 15.58
N GLY A 67 5.88 0.21 16.11
CA GLY A 67 6.57 1.26 15.36
C GLY A 67 7.35 0.73 14.14
N ARG A 68 7.77 -0.54 14.18
CA ARG A 68 8.46 -1.19 13.06
C ARG A 68 7.51 -1.59 11.91
N SER A 69 6.24 -1.87 12.20
CA SER A 69 5.24 -2.28 11.21
C SER A 69 4.77 -1.15 10.27
N MET A 70 5.01 0.12 10.63
CA MET A 70 4.79 1.26 9.73
C MET A 70 5.87 1.33 8.66
N HIS A 71 7.14 1.13 9.04
CA HIS A 71 8.27 1.21 8.11
C HIS A 71 8.21 0.12 7.03
N GLU A 72 7.88 -1.12 7.39
CA GLU A 72 7.82 -2.21 6.41
C GLU A 72 6.65 -2.07 5.42
N ARG A 73 5.52 -1.49 5.85
CA ARG A 73 4.38 -1.24 4.97
C ARG A 73 4.67 -0.10 4.01
N ASP A 74 5.31 0.97 4.49
CA ASP A 74 5.69 2.11 3.66
C ASP A 74 6.77 1.71 2.64
N GLU A 75 7.74 0.88 3.01
CA GLU A 75 8.71 0.33 2.05
C GLU A 75 8.06 -0.57 1.00
N LYS A 76 7.08 -1.39 1.39
CA LYS A 76 6.36 -2.25 0.45
C LYS A 76 5.48 -1.45 -0.50
N LEU A 77 4.77 -0.43 0.00
CA LEU A 77 3.98 0.51 -0.81
C LEU A 77 4.87 1.35 -1.74
N ALA A 78 6.05 1.75 -1.28
CA ALA A 78 7.04 2.44 -2.10
C ALA A 78 7.56 1.52 -3.23
N LYS A 79 7.85 0.24 -2.92
CA LYS A 79 8.30 -0.73 -3.93
C LYS A 79 7.20 -1.07 -4.96
N ASP A 80 5.96 -1.25 -4.52
CA ASP A 80 4.83 -1.56 -5.40
C ASP A 80 4.48 -0.37 -6.31
N SER A 81 4.53 0.86 -5.78
CA SER A 81 4.29 2.07 -6.59
C SER A 81 5.42 2.34 -7.59
N GLU A 82 6.68 2.07 -7.23
CA GLU A 82 7.82 2.20 -8.13
C GLU A 82 7.79 1.15 -9.25
N ALA A 83 7.36 -0.08 -8.95
CA ALA A 83 7.14 -1.13 -9.96
C ALA A 83 6.02 -0.74 -10.94
N ALA A 84 4.88 -0.25 -10.45
CA ALA A 84 3.79 0.22 -11.28
C ALA A 84 4.16 1.44 -12.14
N PHE A 85 4.95 2.37 -11.58
CA PHE A 85 5.47 3.53 -12.31
C PHE A 85 6.49 3.12 -13.39
N ARG A 86 7.42 2.21 -13.09
CA ARG A 86 8.35 1.65 -14.09
C ARG A 86 7.61 0.96 -15.23
N ASP A 87 6.57 0.18 -14.93
CA ASP A 87 5.74 -0.45 -15.95
C ASP A 87 4.99 0.59 -16.80
N TYR A 88 4.45 1.63 -16.17
CA TYR A 88 3.81 2.73 -16.88
C TYR A 88 4.80 3.47 -17.79
N VAL A 89 5.97 3.86 -17.28
CA VAL A 89 7.03 4.52 -18.05
C VAL A 89 7.57 3.61 -19.14
N ARG A 90 7.71 2.29 -18.91
CA ARG A 90 8.18 1.36 -19.94
C ARG A 90 7.14 1.13 -21.04
N ARG A 91 5.84 1.15 -20.71
CA ARG A 91 4.79 1.14 -21.71
C ARG A 91 4.73 2.47 -22.46
N ALA A 92 4.75 3.60 -21.75
CA ALA A 92 4.71 4.94 -22.32
C ALA A 92 5.95 5.24 -23.19
N ALA A 93 7.16 4.93 -22.71
CA ALA A 93 8.40 5.04 -23.46
C ALA A 93 8.58 3.91 -24.50
N GLY A 94 7.91 2.78 -24.32
CA GLY A 94 7.76 1.76 -25.37
C GLY A 94 6.88 2.26 -26.53
N THR A 95 5.94 3.17 -26.24
CA THR A 95 5.14 3.87 -27.25
C THR A 95 5.77 5.17 -27.76
N GLU A 96 6.65 5.84 -27.01
CA GLU A 96 7.16 7.18 -27.37
C GLU A 96 8.69 7.28 -27.53
N GLY A 97 9.48 6.27 -27.15
CA GLY A 97 10.95 6.38 -27.03
C GLY A 97 11.79 5.61 -28.05
N GLY A 98 11.20 4.92 -29.03
CA GLY A 98 11.98 4.12 -30.00
C GLY A 98 11.29 3.76 -31.33
N SER A 99 10.14 4.34 -31.63
CA SER A 99 9.25 3.88 -32.71
C SER A 99 9.05 4.87 -33.87
N GLY A 100 9.73 6.02 -33.90
CA GLY A 100 9.72 6.90 -35.08
C GLY A 100 10.35 6.27 -36.32
N GLY A 101 11.16 5.21 -36.15
CA GLY A 101 11.74 4.42 -37.25
C GLY A 101 11.39 2.93 -37.23
N SER A 102 11.28 2.30 -36.06
CA SER A 102 11.10 0.83 -35.98
C SER A 102 9.64 0.36 -36.15
N GLY A 103 8.66 1.16 -35.74
CA GLY A 103 7.23 0.86 -35.92
C GLY A 103 6.84 0.94 -37.39
N HIS A 104 7.17 2.06 -38.04
CA HIS A 104 6.94 2.29 -39.46
C HIS A 104 7.61 1.22 -40.34
N VAL A 105 8.84 0.80 -40.03
CA VAL A 105 9.54 -0.26 -40.78
C VAL A 105 8.86 -1.62 -40.65
N ASN A 106 8.39 -1.98 -39.45
CA ASN A 106 7.64 -3.23 -39.25
C ASN A 106 6.27 -3.20 -39.94
N ASP A 107 5.60 -2.04 -39.98
CA ASP A 107 4.32 -1.89 -40.66
C ASP A 107 4.48 -1.85 -42.20
N LEU A 108 5.56 -1.26 -42.71
CA LEU A 108 5.98 -1.35 -44.11
C LEU A 108 6.27 -2.80 -44.54
N ALA A 109 6.95 -3.58 -43.70
CA ALA A 109 7.24 -4.98 -43.96
C ALA A 109 5.96 -5.83 -44.06
N LYS A 110 4.99 -5.61 -43.16
CA LYS A 110 3.68 -6.27 -43.22
C LYS A 110 2.87 -5.88 -44.46
N LEU A 111 2.91 -4.61 -44.86
CA LEU A 111 2.23 -4.17 -46.09
C LEU A 111 2.82 -4.82 -47.35
N ALA A 112 4.14 -4.98 -47.42
CA ALA A 112 4.78 -5.67 -48.54
C ALA A 112 4.36 -7.15 -48.60
N GLU A 113 4.31 -7.83 -47.45
CA GLU A 113 3.85 -9.21 -47.36
C GLU A 113 2.38 -9.40 -47.80
N LEU A 114 1.51 -8.45 -47.44
CA LEU A 114 0.10 -8.47 -47.86
C LEU A 114 -0.06 -8.29 -49.37
N LYS A 115 0.79 -7.47 -50.00
CA LYS A 115 0.83 -7.30 -51.45
C LYS A 115 1.32 -8.57 -52.15
N ASP A 116 2.39 -9.18 -51.64
CA ASP A 116 2.94 -10.42 -52.20
C ASP A 116 1.98 -11.60 -52.08
N LYS A 117 1.15 -11.62 -51.03
CA LYS A 117 0.05 -12.59 -50.85
C LYS A 117 -1.18 -12.28 -51.70
N GLY A 118 -1.20 -11.17 -52.44
CA GLY A 118 -2.33 -10.74 -53.26
C GLY A 118 -3.55 -10.28 -52.45
N ALA A 119 -3.39 -9.97 -51.16
CA ALA A 119 -4.47 -9.52 -50.29
C ALA A 119 -4.83 -8.04 -50.51
N ILE A 120 -3.90 -7.26 -51.07
CA ILE A 120 -4.09 -5.85 -51.43
C ILE A 120 -3.55 -5.60 -52.83
N ASN A 121 -4.16 -4.66 -53.56
CA ASN A 121 -3.71 -4.28 -54.89
C ASN A 121 -2.59 -3.22 -54.84
N ALA A 122 -1.98 -2.92 -55.99
CA ALA A 122 -0.83 -2.00 -56.06
C ALA A 122 -1.19 -0.56 -55.68
N GLU A 123 -2.41 -0.11 -55.95
CA GLU A 123 -2.88 1.24 -55.61
C GLU A 123 -3.13 1.38 -54.11
N GLU A 124 -3.73 0.37 -53.48
CA GLU A 124 -3.97 0.30 -52.04
C GLU A 124 -2.66 0.27 -51.25
N TYR A 125 -1.66 -0.46 -51.74
CA TYR A 125 -0.33 -0.50 -51.14
C TYR A 125 0.36 0.87 -51.15
N GLU A 126 0.36 1.58 -52.28
CA GLU A 126 1.02 2.90 -52.38
C GLU A 126 0.30 3.95 -51.52
N GLN A 127 -1.03 3.91 -51.41
CA GLN A 127 -1.78 4.79 -50.50
C GLN A 127 -1.46 4.53 -49.03
N ALA A 128 -1.39 3.26 -48.62
CA ALA A 128 -1.05 2.90 -47.24
C ALA A 128 0.40 3.27 -46.90
N LYS A 129 1.33 3.05 -47.83
CA LYS A 129 2.74 3.43 -47.70
C LYS A 129 2.91 4.95 -47.58
N ALA A 130 2.22 5.74 -48.40
CA ALA A 130 2.28 7.21 -48.31
C ALA A 130 1.75 7.72 -46.96
N LYS A 131 0.72 7.09 -46.41
CA LYS A 131 0.15 7.44 -45.10
C LYS A 131 1.06 7.05 -43.91
N LEU A 132 1.88 6.02 -44.08
CA LEU A 132 2.87 5.58 -43.08
C LEU A 132 4.20 6.33 -43.18
N LEU A 133 4.49 6.99 -44.30
CA LEU A 133 5.73 7.77 -44.50
C LEU A 133 5.52 9.29 -44.32
N ALA A 134 4.28 9.74 -44.12
CA ALA A 134 3.90 11.12 -43.82
C ALA A 134 3.89 11.38 -42.32
#